data_AF-A0A2A4E8I9-F1
#
_entry.id   AF-A0A2A4E8I9-F1
#
_cell.length_a   1.000
_cell.length_b   1.000
_cell.length_c   1.000
_cell.angle_alpha   90.00
_cell.angle_beta   90.00
_cell.angle_gamma   90.00
#
_symmetry.space_group_name_H-M   'P 1'
#
loop_
_entity.id
_entity.type
_entity.pdbx_description
1 polymer ?
#
loop_
_entity_poly.entity_id
_entity_poly.type
_entity_poly.pdbx_seq_one_letter_code
_entity_poly.pdbx_strand_id
1 'polypeptide(L)'
;MVVMIVAIATIVWATARPAPEASASPTPQPSPSIDLLASAQADLDEHLEQCAAAGAPNGVMPEACGIRIPWGTEFAAVTDARFRIERMPEITLTDDGFVAQGGELIATVTGTGQDGAPRTTTYRTQNWSVRGDAERTRTGVDVTVW
;
A
#
# COMPACT_ATOMS: atom_id res chain seq x y z
N MET A 1 39.45 48.98 81.25
CA MET A 1 38.37 49.96 81.51
C MET A 1 37.48 49.98 80.27
N VAL A 2 36.24 49.51 80.45
CA VAL A 2 35.02 49.74 79.65
C VAL A 2 35.00 49.31 78.17
N VAL A 3 34.02 48.44 77.91
CA VAL A 3 33.50 47.92 76.63
C VAL A 3 32.78 49.00 75.84
N MET A 4 32.86 48.97 74.50
CA MET A 4 31.78 49.46 73.66
C MET A 4 31.73 48.65 72.35
N ILE A 5 30.84 47.65 72.29
CA ILE A 5 30.51 46.91 71.07
C ILE A 5 29.20 47.51 70.56
N VAL A 6 29.22 48.11 69.37
CA VAL A 6 28.03 48.60 68.67
C VAL A 6 27.42 47.42 67.92
N ALA A 7 26.21 47.00 68.32
CA ALA A 7 25.44 45.99 67.61
C ALA A 7 24.60 46.67 66.51
N ILE A 8 24.92 46.42 65.25
CA ILE A 8 24.11 46.84 64.10
C ILE A 8 23.12 45.70 63.81
N ALA A 9 21.83 45.93 64.04
CA ALA A 9 20.79 44.99 63.66
C ALA A 9 20.51 45.11 62.15
N THR A 10 20.98 44.15 61.35
CA THR A 10 20.57 44.02 59.94
C THR A 10 19.34 43.15 59.85
N ILE A 11 18.22 43.74 59.43
CA ILE A 11 16.97 43.04 59.13
C ILE A 11 17.19 42.18 57.88
N VAL A 12 17.24 40.86 58.05
CA VAL A 12 17.25 39.89 56.95
C VAL A 12 15.81 39.72 56.46
N TRP A 13 15.50 40.21 55.27
CA TRP A 13 14.26 39.86 54.58
C TRP A 13 14.42 38.45 53.99
N ALA A 14 13.62 37.51 54.49
CA ALA A 14 13.54 36.17 53.93
C ALA A 14 12.80 36.25 52.58
N THR A 15 13.50 36.01 51.47
CA THR A 15 12.85 35.78 50.18
C THR A 15 12.33 34.35 50.13
N ALA A 16 11.01 34.19 50.06
CA ALA A 16 10.40 32.90 49.82
C ALA A 16 10.91 32.31 48.49
N ARG A 17 11.38 31.06 48.50
CA ARG A 17 11.80 30.34 47.29
C ARG A 17 10.56 30.10 46.41
N PRO A 18 10.60 30.37 45.08
CA PRO A 18 9.54 29.91 44.20
C PRO A 18 9.46 28.39 44.23
N ALA A 19 8.23 27.85 44.26
CA ALA A 19 7.98 26.42 44.22
C ALA A 19 8.59 25.79 42.95
N PRO A 20 9.09 24.55 43.00
CA PRO A 20 9.50 23.86 41.79
C PRO A 20 8.29 23.75 40.84
N GLU A 21 8.43 24.32 39.64
CA GLU A 21 7.42 24.24 38.59
C GLU A 21 7.06 22.77 38.36
N ALA A 22 5.79 22.43 38.56
CA ALA A 22 5.25 21.13 38.22
C ALA A 22 5.55 20.90 36.73
N SER A 23 6.39 19.90 36.43
CA SER A 23 6.63 19.48 35.05
C SER A 23 5.28 19.16 34.42
N ALA A 24 4.90 19.92 33.40
CA ALA A 24 3.69 19.65 32.65
C ALA A 24 3.74 18.20 32.14
N SER A 25 2.74 17.39 32.49
CA SER A 25 2.58 16.06 31.92
C SER A 25 2.53 16.19 30.39
N PRO A 26 3.31 15.40 29.63
CA PRO A 26 3.27 15.46 28.18
C PRO A 26 1.84 15.21 27.70
N THR A 27 1.29 16.14 26.93
CA THR A 27 -0.01 15.98 26.27
C THR A 27 0.08 14.76 25.33
N PRO A 28 -0.87 13.81 25.37
CA PRO A 28 -0.89 12.70 24.41
C PRO A 28 -0.88 13.26 22.99
N GLN A 29 0.16 12.98 22.22
CA GLN A 29 0.16 13.29 20.79
C GLN A 29 -0.81 12.33 20.10
N PRO A 30 -1.65 12.80 19.16
CA PRO A 30 -2.45 11.91 18.34
C PRO A 30 -1.50 10.96 17.59
N SER A 31 -1.77 9.66 17.68
CA SER A 31 -1.04 8.67 16.88
C SER A 31 -1.32 8.93 15.40
N PRO A 32 -0.35 8.75 14.49
CA PRO A 32 -0.61 8.88 13.06
C PRO A 32 -1.74 7.93 12.67
N SER A 33 -2.84 8.48 12.14
CA SER A 33 -3.93 7.68 11.59
C SER A 33 -3.44 7.05 10.29
N ILE A 34 -3.50 5.73 10.18
CA ILE A 34 -3.16 5.03 8.94
C ILE A 34 -4.29 5.20 7.94
N ASP A 35 -3.95 5.62 6.72
CA ASP A 35 -4.86 5.60 5.59
C ASP A 35 -4.91 4.18 5.00
N LEU A 36 -5.96 3.45 5.40
CA LEU A 36 -6.14 2.06 5.02
C LEU A 36 -6.39 1.89 3.52
N LEU A 37 -7.05 2.85 2.88
CA LEU A 37 -7.35 2.78 1.44
C LEU A 37 -6.06 2.98 0.64
N ALA A 38 -5.27 4.00 1.01
CA ALA A 38 -3.98 4.24 0.37
C ALA A 38 -3.01 3.06 0.56
N SER A 39 -3.00 2.44 1.75
CA SER A 39 -2.21 1.23 2.01
C SER A 39 -2.64 0.06 1.12
N ALA A 40 -3.95 -0.22 1.04
CA ALA A 40 -4.46 -1.31 0.23
C ALA A 40 -4.19 -1.10 -1.27
N GLN A 41 -4.32 0.14 -1.74
CA GLN A 41 -4.00 0.48 -3.13
C GLN A 41 -2.53 0.23 -3.45
N ALA A 42 -1.62 0.65 -2.57
CA ALA A 42 -0.19 0.46 -2.78
C ALA A 42 0.22 -1.03 -2.82
N ASP A 43 -0.34 -1.84 -1.91
CA ASP A 43 -0.10 -3.28 -1.86
C ASP A 43 -0.64 -4.00 -3.12
N LEU A 44 -1.83 -3.61 -3.58
CA LEU A 44 -2.38 -4.11 -4.84
C LEU A 44 -1.54 -3.71 -6.05
N ASP A 45 -1.11 -2.45 -6.14
CA ASP A 45 -0.31 -1.94 -7.25
C ASP A 45 1.02 -2.71 -7.35
N GLU A 46 1.72 -2.88 -6.23
CA GLU A 46 2.96 -3.64 -6.17
C GLU A 46 2.76 -5.10 -6.61
N HIS A 47 1.72 -5.76 -6.11
CA HIS A 47 1.40 -7.14 -6.48
C HIS A 47 1.09 -7.28 -7.98
N LEU A 48 0.32 -6.36 -8.55
CA LEU A 48 -0.03 -6.38 -9.97
C LEU A 48 1.17 -6.10 -10.88
N GLU A 49 2.10 -5.23 -10.45
CA GLU A 49 3.36 -4.99 -11.15
C GLU A 49 4.23 -6.26 -11.18
N GLN A 50 4.35 -6.96 -10.06
CA GLN A 50 5.08 -8.22 -9.97
C GLN A 50 4.47 -9.28 -10.89
N CYS A 51 3.15 -9.41 -10.89
CA CYS A 51 2.42 -10.31 -11.78
C CYS A 51 2.63 -9.97 -13.27
N ALA A 52 2.56 -8.69 -13.64
CA ALA A 52 2.79 -8.26 -15.00
C ALA A 52 4.24 -8.54 -15.46
N ALA A 53 5.21 -8.32 -14.57
CA ALA A 53 6.63 -8.59 -14.83
C ALA A 53 6.92 -10.09 -15.01
N ALA A 54 6.31 -10.94 -14.17
CA ALA A 54 6.44 -12.39 -14.27
C ALA A 54 5.90 -12.94 -15.60
N GLY A 55 4.79 -12.39 -16.07
CA GLY A 55 4.12 -12.86 -17.28
C GLY A 55 3.37 -14.17 -17.06
N ALA A 56 2.96 -14.80 -18.17
CA ALA A 56 2.31 -16.10 -18.17
C ALA A 56 3.08 -17.05 -19.10
N PRO A 57 4.17 -17.66 -18.62
CA PRO A 57 4.88 -18.68 -19.38
C PRO A 57 3.92 -19.83 -19.69
N ASN A 58 4.00 -20.38 -20.90
CA ASN A 58 3.08 -21.40 -21.42
C ASN A 58 1.60 -20.99 -21.41
N GLY A 59 1.32 -19.69 -21.35
CA GLY A 59 -0.04 -19.17 -21.33
C GLY A 59 -0.79 -19.39 -20.01
N VAL A 60 -0.09 -19.76 -18.93
CA VAL A 60 -0.72 -20.00 -17.63
C VAL A 60 -0.38 -18.86 -16.68
N MET A 61 -1.42 -18.17 -16.21
CA MET A 61 -1.30 -17.14 -15.18
C MET A 61 -1.52 -17.76 -13.80
N PRO A 62 -0.70 -17.46 -12.78
CA PRO A 62 -1.01 -17.85 -11.41
C PRO A 62 -2.36 -17.28 -10.96
N GLU A 63 -3.15 -18.05 -10.23
CA GLU A 63 -4.46 -17.61 -9.73
C GLU A 63 -4.34 -16.36 -8.86
N ALA A 64 -3.28 -16.32 -8.04
CA ALA A 64 -2.96 -15.17 -7.20
C ALA A 64 -2.81 -13.85 -7.98
N CYS A 65 -2.60 -13.85 -9.29
CA CYS A 65 -2.51 -12.60 -10.05
C CYS A 65 -3.86 -11.99 -10.42
N GLY A 66 -4.97 -12.74 -10.37
CA GLY A 66 -6.32 -12.25 -10.71
C GLY A 66 -6.49 -11.76 -12.15
N ILE A 67 -5.45 -11.87 -12.99
CA ILE A 67 -5.48 -11.49 -14.41
C ILE A 67 -6.11 -12.63 -15.21
N ARG A 68 -7.38 -12.43 -15.60
CA ARG A 68 -8.11 -13.32 -16.51
C ARG A 68 -8.23 -12.63 -17.86
N ILE A 69 -7.44 -13.05 -18.84
CA ILE A 69 -7.66 -12.63 -20.23
C ILE A 69 -8.28 -13.81 -20.98
N PRO A 70 -9.48 -13.66 -21.56
CA PRO A 70 -10.00 -14.64 -22.50
C PRO A 70 -9.18 -14.51 -23.79
N TRP A 71 -8.09 -15.25 -23.86
CA TRP A 71 -7.24 -15.36 -25.05
C TRP A 71 -8.09 -15.64 -26.28
N GLY A 72 -7.74 -15.01 -27.39
CA GLY A 72 -8.49 -15.11 -28.62
C GLY A 72 -8.44 -16.52 -29.23
N THR A 73 -9.55 -16.90 -29.87
CA THR A 73 -9.78 -18.19 -30.50
C THR A 73 -8.79 -18.51 -31.64
N GLU A 74 -7.93 -17.57 -32.01
CA GLU A 74 -6.95 -17.70 -33.09
C GLU A 74 -5.70 -18.52 -32.74
N PHE A 75 -5.46 -18.87 -31.47
CA PHE A 75 -4.33 -19.69 -31.05
C PHE A 75 -4.77 -21.14 -30.82
N ALA A 76 -4.06 -22.09 -31.44
CA ALA A 76 -4.18 -23.51 -31.13
C ALA A 76 -3.40 -23.86 -29.86
N ALA A 77 -2.28 -23.18 -29.61
CA ALA A 77 -1.47 -23.30 -28.41
C ALA A 77 -0.79 -21.97 -28.09
N VAL A 78 -0.67 -21.64 -26.81
CA VAL A 78 0.05 -20.46 -26.33
C VAL A 78 1.37 -20.89 -25.71
N THR A 79 2.44 -20.18 -26.04
CA THR A 79 3.78 -20.44 -25.50
C THR A 79 4.18 -19.40 -24.45
N ASP A 80 3.72 -18.16 -24.58
CA ASP A 80 4.05 -17.08 -23.66
C ASP A 80 3.02 -15.96 -23.73
N ALA A 81 2.79 -15.26 -22.62
CA ALA A 81 2.23 -13.92 -22.63
C ALA A 81 2.98 -12.96 -21.74
N ARG A 82 3.13 -11.74 -22.26
CA ARG A 82 3.67 -10.59 -21.58
C ARG A 82 2.57 -9.57 -21.35
N PHE A 83 2.57 -8.98 -20.17
CA PHE A 83 1.56 -8.02 -19.77
C PHE A 83 2.21 -6.65 -19.55
N ARG A 84 1.43 -5.62 -19.82
CA ARG A 84 1.77 -4.25 -19.48
C ARG A 84 0.52 -3.57 -18.97
N ILE A 85 0.60 -3.02 -17.77
CA ILE A 85 -0.49 -2.25 -17.19
C ILE A 85 -0.31 -0.80 -17.66
N GLU A 86 -1.24 -0.30 -18.46
CA GLU A 86 -1.25 1.10 -18.90
C GLU A 86 -1.87 2.00 -17.83
N ARG A 87 -2.80 1.45 -17.05
CA ARG A 87 -3.44 2.13 -15.92
C ARG A 87 -3.76 1.12 -14.83
N MET A 88 -3.35 1.41 -13.60
CA MET A 88 -3.71 0.61 -12.45
C MET A 88 -5.22 0.68 -12.17
N PRO A 89 -5.83 -0.41 -11.72
CA PRO A 89 -7.21 -0.38 -11.25
C PRO A 89 -7.29 0.29 -9.87
N GLU A 90 -8.37 1.03 -9.63
CA GLU A 90 -8.62 1.68 -8.35
C GLU A 90 -9.42 0.75 -7.44
N ILE A 91 -8.96 0.60 -6.20
CA ILE A 91 -9.58 -0.28 -5.21
C ILE A 91 -10.85 0.35 -4.62
N THR A 92 -11.89 -0.46 -4.50
CA THR A 92 -13.06 -0.19 -3.65
C THR A 92 -13.14 -1.29 -2.61
N LEU A 93 -12.99 -0.92 -1.34
CA LEU A 93 -13.17 -1.84 -0.22
C LEU A 93 -14.66 -2.11 0.01
N THR A 94 -14.99 -3.36 0.28
CA THR A 94 -16.34 -3.83 0.63
C THR A 94 -16.28 -4.60 1.96
N ASP A 95 -17.44 -4.96 2.51
CA ASP A 95 -17.49 -5.78 3.73
C ASP A 95 -16.90 -7.20 3.50
N ASP A 96 -16.89 -7.67 2.26
CA ASP A 96 -16.43 -9.00 1.86
C ASP A 96 -15.01 -9.01 1.25
N GLY A 97 -14.29 -7.88 1.26
CA GLY A 97 -12.95 -7.78 0.67
C GLY A 97 -12.79 -6.52 -0.19
N PHE A 98 -12.36 -6.69 -1.45
CA PHE A 98 -12.24 -5.57 -2.38
C PHE A 98 -12.57 -5.93 -3.83
N VAL A 99 -12.91 -4.89 -4.59
CA VAL A 99 -12.98 -4.94 -6.05
C VAL A 99 -12.18 -3.76 -6.58
N ALA A 100 -11.22 -4.03 -7.46
CA ALA A 100 -10.45 -3.01 -8.15
C ALA A 100 -10.88 -2.91 -9.61
N GLN A 101 -11.16 -1.70 -10.08
CA GLN A 101 -11.77 -1.44 -11.40
C GLN A 101 -11.11 -0.28 -12.13
N GLY A 102 -11.44 -0.11 -13.41
CA GLY A 102 -11.00 1.03 -14.20
C GLY A 102 -9.56 0.95 -14.72
N GLY A 103 -8.92 -0.21 -14.54
CA GLY A 103 -7.58 -0.48 -15.06
C GLY A 103 -7.57 -0.71 -16.58
N GLU A 104 -6.40 -0.51 -17.18
CA GLU A 104 -6.15 -0.81 -18.60
C GLU A 104 -4.96 -1.74 -18.73
N LEU A 105 -5.18 -2.91 -19.32
CA LEU A 105 -4.21 -3.98 -19.46
C LEU A 105 -3.95 -4.26 -20.94
N ILE A 106 -2.67 -4.34 -21.29
CA ILE A 106 -2.19 -4.82 -22.57
C ILE A 106 -1.58 -6.20 -22.36
N ALA A 107 -1.91 -7.15 -23.25
CA ALA A 107 -1.29 -8.46 -23.28
C ALA A 107 -0.77 -8.78 -24.67
N THR A 108 0.51 -9.10 -24.77
CA THR A 108 1.13 -9.62 -25.99
C THR A 108 1.30 -11.12 -25.84
N VAL A 109 0.56 -11.87 -26.64
CA VAL A 109 0.49 -13.33 -26.62
C VAL A 109 1.29 -13.87 -27.80
N THR A 110 2.12 -14.87 -27.55
CA THR A 110 2.87 -15.60 -28.58
C THR A 110 2.55 -17.09 -28.50
N GLY A 111 2.42 -17.73 -29.65
CA GLY A 111 2.10 -19.14 -29.75
C GLY A 111 1.97 -19.64 -31.18
N THR A 112 1.18 -20.70 -31.35
CA THR A 112 0.85 -21.31 -32.63
C THR A 112 -0.59 -20.96 -32.98
N GLY A 113 -0.81 -20.40 -34.17
CA GLY A 113 -2.13 -20.11 -34.69
C GLY A 113 -2.92 -21.37 -35.05
N GLN A 114 -4.23 -21.23 -35.24
CA GLN A 114 -5.10 -22.32 -35.72
C GLN A 114 -4.69 -22.88 -37.11
N ASP A 115 -3.93 -22.12 -37.88
CA ASP A 115 -3.34 -22.50 -39.16
C ASP A 115 -2.02 -23.28 -39.01
N GLY A 116 -1.55 -23.50 -37.77
CA GLY A 116 -0.28 -24.14 -37.47
C GLY A 116 0.95 -23.23 -37.59
N ALA A 117 0.79 -21.97 -38.02
CA ALA A 117 1.90 -21.03 -38.14
C ALA A 117 2.23 -20.35 -36.80
N PRO A 118 3.48 -19.93 -36.55
CA PRO A 118 3.80 -19.05 -35.42
C PRO A 118 3.01 -17.75 -35.49
N ARG A 119 2.48 -17.30 -34.36
CA ARG A 119 1.68 -16.08 -34.25
C ARG A 119 2.05 -15.30 -33.00
N THR A 120 1.99 -13.98 -33.12
CA THR A 120 2.04 -13.04 -32.00
C THR A 120 0.93 -12.00 -32.17
N THR A 121 0.11 -11.82 -31.14
CA THR A 121 -1.03 -10.90 -31.13
C THR A 121 -0.98 -10.04 -29.87
N THR A 122 -1.28 -8.75 -30.00
CA THR A 122 -1.42 -7.84 -28.85
C THR A 122 -2.86 -7.46 -28.66
N TYR A 123 -3.37 -7.67 -27.45
CA TYR A 123 -4.70 -7.29 -27.01
C TYR A 123 -4.62 -6.12 -26.03
N ARG A 124 -5.68 -5.33 -26.00
CA ARG A 124 -5.87 -4.25 -25.04
C ARG A 124 -7.28 -4.35 -24.47
N THR A 125 -7.40 -4.24 -23.16
CA THR A 125 -8.70 -4.18 -22.48
C THR A 125 -8.71 -3.07 -21.43
N GLN A 126 -9.79 -2.29 -21.42
CA GLN A 126 -10.12 -1.33 -20.37
C GLN A 126 -11.17 -1.88 -19.41
N ASN A 127 -11.70 -3.06 -19.71
CA ASN A 127 -12.69 -3.75 -18.89
C ASN A 127 -11.99 -4.87 -18.11
N TRP A 128 -10.99 -4.49 -17.32
CA TRP A 128 -10.26 -5.38 -16.44
C TRP A 128 -10.58 -5.03 -14.98
N SER A 129 -10.92 -6.07 -14.23
CA SER A 129 -11.25 -6.00 -12.82
C SER A 129 -10.42 -7.01 -12.03
N VAL A 130 -9.95 -6.64 -10.85
CA VAL A 130 -9.31 -7.55 -9.90
C VAL A 130 -10.16 -7.65 -8.63
N ARG A 131 -10.22 -8.82 -8.02
CA ARG A 131 -10.94 -9.06 -6.78
C ARG A 131 -10.04 -9.77 -5.79
N GLY A 132 -10.37 -9.65 -4.53
CA GLY A 132 -9.61 -10.29 -3.47
C GLY A 132 -10.16 -10.01 -2.09
N ASP A 133 -9.51 -10.60 -1.11
CA ASP A 133 -9.73 -10.33 0.31
C ASP A 133 -8.88 -9.14 0.76
N ALA A 134 -9.33 -8.45 1.82
CA ALA A 134 -8.60 -7.35 2.44
C ALA A 134 -8.60 -7.53 3.96
N GLU A 135 -7.42 -7.66 4.57
CA GLU A 135 -7.27 -7.84 6.01
C GLU A 135 -6.60 -6.61 6.64
N ARG A 136 -7.20 -6.06 7.70
CA ARG A 136 -6.60 -4.94 8.43
C ARG A 136 -5.47 -5.43 9.32
N THR A 137 -4.32 -4.78 9.21
CA THR A 137 -3.15 -5.04 10.04
C THR A 137 -2.86 -3.85 10.97
N ARG A 138 -1.84 -3.96 11.82
CA ARG A 138 -1.39 -2.83 12.66
C ARG A 138 -0.79 -1.70 11.83
N THR A 139 -0.26 -2.03 10.66
CA THR A 139 0.51 -1.12 9.79
C THR A 139 -0.25 -0.71 8.53
N GLY A 140 -1.42 -1.29 8.25
CA GLY A 140 -2.15 -1.02 7.02
C GLY A 140 -3.27 -2.01 6.75
N VAL A 141 -3.44 -2.30 5.46
CA VAL A 141 -4.30 -3.36 4.93
C VAL A 141 -3.44 -4.21 4.00
N ASP A 142 -3.52 -5.52 4.17
CA ASP A 142 -2.92 -6.49 3.28
C ASP A 142 -4.02 -7.01 2.35
N VAL A 143 -3.75 -7.07 1.04
CA VAL A 143 -4.70 -7.57 0.05
C VAL A 143 -4.28 -8.93 -0.50
N THR A 144 -5.24 -9.83 -0.71
CA THR A 144 -4.99 -11.14 -1.31
C THR A 144 -5.89 -11.33 -2.53
N VAL A 145 -5.29 -11.36 -3.71
CA VAL A 145 -5.99 -11.51 -4.99
C VAL A 145 -6.32 -12.98 -5.29
N TRP A 146 -7.48 -13.24 -5.90
CA TRP A 146 -7.92 -14.58 -6.37
C TRP A 146 -8.72 -14.55 -7.68
#